data_AF-A0A101F7T7-F1
#
_entry.id   AF-A0A101F7T7-F1
#
_cell.length_a   1.000
_cell.length_b   1.000
_cell.length_c   1.000
_cell.angle_alpha   90.00
_cell.angle_beta   90.00
_cell.angle_gamma   90.00
#
_symmetry.space_group_name_H-M   'P 1'
#
loop_
_entity.id
_entity.type
_entity.pdbx_description
1 polymer ?
#
loop_
_entity_poly.entity_id
_entity_poly.type
_entity_poly.pdbx_seq_one_letter_code
_entity_poly.pdbx_strand_id
1 'polypeptide(L)'
;MLPDIENEARLEWHEDPFRYPYLRETWVMKPSRSRPVARDAFGAGKRVVGYAVLREDTPPSSVSPWGRTFWHRRVWWLYEDDAGMPNDRGAYGPVTGVYPVEAVSPQSIRTARPSVFINERPSVADLEGEDPRLRCLLEWLARKGGKASLREVRRAKVPGLGSTREVLTAAGRLAELSWCWLREERRGRTGQRSFVIELIDLR
;
A
#
# COMPACT_ATOMS: atom_id res chain seq x y z
N MET A 1 18.55 13.21 -10.72
CA MET A 1 17.71 13.48 -9.54
C MET A 1 16.58 12.46 -9.60
N LEU A 2 16.58 11.44 -8.74
CA LEU A 2 15.47 10.49 -8.68
C LEU A 2 14.22 11.30 -8.29
N PRO A 3 13.07 11.13 -8.96
CA PRO A 3 11.86 11.83 -8.55
C PRO A 3 11.54 11.47 -7.09
N ASP A 4 11.11 12.47 -6.31
CA ASP A 4 10.95 12.37 -4.86
C ASP A 4 10.03 11.22 -4.42
N ILE A 5 10.63 10.08 -4.08
CA ILE A 5 9.96 9.00 -3.33
C ILE A 5 9.36 9.54 -2.02
N GLU A 6 9.90 10.65 -1.50
CA GLU A 6 9.39 11.39 -0.33
C GLU A 6 7.95 11.88 -0.48
N ASN A 7 7.49 12.06 -1.72
CA ASN A 7 6.13 12.48 -2.02
C ASN A 7 5.13 11.31 -2.11
N GLU A 8 5.59 10.06 -2.00
CA GLU A 8 4.72 8.90 -2.03
C GLU A 8 3.99 8.73 -0.70
N ALA A 9 2.67 8.65 -0.77
CA ALA A 9 1.81 8.44 0.38
C ALA A 9 1.63 6.94 0.70
N ARG A 10 1.48 6.11 -0.34
CA ARG A 10 1.31 4.65 -0.24
C ARG A 10 1.57 3.98 -1.59
N LEU A 11 1.76 2.66 -1.56
CA LEU A 11 1.70 1.82 -2.76
C LEU A 11 0.35 1.16 -2.86
N GLU A 12 -0.07 0.98 -4.09
CA GLU A 12 -1.29 0.33 -4.48
C GLU A 12 -0.96 -0.80 -5.44
N TRP A 13 -1.33 -2.02 -5.07
CA TRP A 13 -1.01 -3.24 -5.79
C TRP A 13 -2.27 -3.86 -6.39
N HIS A 14 -2.28 -4.04 -7.70
CA HIS A 14 -3.28 -4.86 -8.38
C HIS A 14 -3.09 -6.35 -8.09
N GLU A 15 -1.87 -6.77 -7.75
CA GLU A 15 -1.57 -8.17 -7.49
C GLU A 15 -0.50 -8.26 -6.42
N ASP A 16 -0.43 -9.40 -5.74
CA ASP A 16 0.63 -9.64 -4.76
C ASP A 16 2.02 -9.59 -5.45
N PRO A 17 2.85 -8.56 -5.17
CA PRO A 17 4.12 -8.41 -5.83
C PRO A 17 5.13 -9.49 -5.41
N PHE A 18 4.93 -10.13 -4.25
CA PHE A 18 5.85 -11.13 -3.72
C PHE A 18 5.73 -12.50 -4.40
N ARG A 19 4.72 -12.69 -5.24
CA ARG A 19 4.61 -13.88 -6.12
C ARG A 19 5.61 -13.86 -7.27
N TYR A 20 6.25 -12.72 -7.52
CA TYR A 20 7.16 -12.53 -8.62
C TYR A 20 8.62 -12.47 -8.11
N PRO A 21 9.57 -13.11 -8.82
CA PRO A 21 10.99 -13.04 -8.43
C PRO A 21 11.56 -11.61 -8.58
N TYR A 22 11.02 -10.84 -9.53
CA TYR A 22 11.33 -9.44 -9.74
C TYR A 22 10.11 -8.72 -10.32
N LEU A 23 10.13 -7.40 -10.28
CA LEU A 23 9.23 -6.52 -11.01
C LEU A 23 10.05 -5.54 -11.85
N ARG A 24 9.48 -4.96 -12.89
CA ARG A 24 10.11 -3.84 -13.59
C ARG A 24 9.60 -2.53 -13.01
N GLU A 25 10.51 -1.65 -12.62
CA GLU A 25 10.16 -0.31 -12.14
C GLU A 25 10.29 0.72 -13.27
N THR A 26 9.28 1.59 -13.41
CA THR A 26 9.40 2.75 -14.28
C THR A 26 8.68 3.96 -13.67
N TRP A 27 9.10 5.15 -14.09
CA TRP A 27 8.46 6.41 -13.70
C TRP A 27 7.64 6.92 -14.87
N VAL A 28 6.35 7.17 -14.62
CA VAL A 28 5.41 7.62 -15.66
C VAL A 28 4.76 8.93 -15.30
N MET A 29 4.49 9.73 -16.31
CA MET A 29 3.69 10.94 -16.17
C MET A 29 2.21 10.58 -16.17
N LYS A 30 1.50 10.96 -15.11
CA LYS A 30 0.05 10.80 -15.00
C LYS A 30 -0.62 12.14 -14.70
N PRO A 31 -1.83 12.39 -15.23
CA PRO A 31 -2.58 13.63 -14.96
C PRO A 31 -3.22 13.65 -13.56
N SER A 32 -2.81 12.76 -12.66
CA SER A 32 -3.36 12.65 -11.31
C SER A 32 -2.38 11.95 -10.37
N ARG A 33 -2.35 12.44 -9.12
CA ARG A 33 -1.58 11.91 -7.98
C ARG A 33 -2.04 10.53 -7.52
N SER A 34 -3.35 10.26 -7.61
CA SER A 34 -3.99 9.14 -6.90
C SER A 34 -4.91 8.28 -7.77
N ARG A 35 -5.33 8.75 -8.97
CA ARG A 35 -6.17 7.91 -9.83
C ARG A 35 -5.47 6.58 -10.15
N PRO A 36 -6.23 5.46 -10.22
CA PRO A 36 -5.64 4.18 -10.55
C PRO A 36 -4.87 4.21 -11.88
N VAL A 37 -3.74 3.52 -11.93
CA VAL A 37 -3.06 3.21 -13.19
C VAL A 37 -3.65 1.90 -13.69
N ALA A 38 -4.30 1.92 -14.85
CA ALA A 38 -4.94 0.74 -15.41
C ALA A 38 -3.94 -0.41 -15.62
N ARG A 39 -4.42 -1.65 -15.50
CA ARG A 39 -3.58 -2.85 -15.58
C ARG A 39 -2.88 -3.00 -16.93
N ASP A 40 -3.50 -2.49 -17.99
CA ASP A 40 -3.08 -2.50 -19.39
C ASP A 40 -2.48 -1.16 -19.84
N ALA A 41 -2.15 -0.25 -18.90
CA ALA A 41 -1.73 1.12 -19.21
C ALA A 41 -0.43 1.24 -20.04
N PHE A 42 0.29 0.14 -20.27
CA PHE A 42 1.51 0.09 -21.06
C PHE A 42 1.37 -0.59 -22.43
N GLY A 43 0.14 -0.94 -22.83
CA GLY A 43 -0.14 -1.61 -24.09
C GLY A 43 0.01 -3.13 -24.01
N ALA A 44 -0.20 -3.79 -25.16
CA ALA A 44 -0.24 -5.25 -25.26
C ALA A 44 1.05 -5.91 -24.74
N GLY A 45 0.90 -7.04 -24.06
CA GLY A 45 2.01 -7.82 -23.52
C GLY A 45 2.63 -7.24 -22.25
N LYS A 46 2.12 -6.12 -21.71
CA LYS A 46 2.59 -5.50 -20.47
C LYS A 46 1.47 -5.37 -19.46
N ARG A 47 1.78 -5.74 -18.22
CA ARG A 47 0.81 -5.80 -17.13
C ARG A 47 1.33 -5.03 -15.93
N VAL A 48 0.59 -4.02 -15.52
CA VAL A 48 0.87 -3.25 -14.29
C VAL A 48 0.49 -4.10 -13.08
N VAL A 49 1.47 -4.32 -12.20
CA VAL A 49 1.32 -5.05 -10.93
C VAL A 49 1.01 -4.09 -9.79
N GLY A 50 1.55 -2.88 -9.82
CA GLY A 50 1.23 -1.85 -8.84
C GLY A 50 1.76 -0.48 -9.20
N TYR A 51 1.45 0.51 -8.37
CA TYR A 51 1.85 1.89 -8.58
C TYR A 51 1.92 2.68 -7.27
N ALA A 52 2.71 3.75 -7.27
CA ALA A 52 2.76 4.69 -6.16
C ALA A 52 1.60 5.69 -6.25
N VAL A 53 1.01 6.00 -5.09
CA VAL A 53 0.08 7.11 -4.90
C VAL A 53 0.83 8.24 -4.21
N LEU A 54 0.74 9.44 -4.76
CA LEU A 54 1.39 10.63 -4.19
C LEU A 54 0.53 11.26 -3.11
N ARG A 55 1.16 12.05 -2.24
CA ARG A 55 0.46 12.86 -1.24
C ARG A 55 -0.44 13.90 -1.91
N GLU A 56 -1.47 14.31 -1.19
CA GLU A 56 -2.44 15.29 -1.69
C GLU A 56 -1.80 16.65 -1.96
N ASP A 57 -0.80 17.02 -1.16
CA ASP A 57 -0.04 18.26 -1.23
C ASP A 57 1.14 18.21 -2.22
N THR A 58 1.37 17.09 -2.92
CA THR A 58 2.48 16.97 -3.85
C THR A 58 2.32 17.92 -5.05
N PRO A 59 3.29 18.84 -5.29
CA PRO A 59 3.24 19.76 -6.42
C PRO A 59 3.35 19.00 -7.76
N PRO A 60 2.78 19.55 -8.86
CA PRO A 60 2.90 18.93 -10.18
C PRO A 60 4.36 18.92 -10.64
N SER A 61 4.78 17.80 -11.22
CA SER A 61 6.11 17.65 -11.84
C SER A 61 6.22 18.42 -13.16
N SER A 62 5.10 18.62 -13.85
CA SER A 62 5.03 19.52 -15.01
C SER A 62 3.63 20.09 -15.20
N VAL A 63 3.55 21.20 -15.93
CA VAL A 63 2.30 21.82 -16.38
C VAL A 63 2.40 22.01 -17.89
N SER A 64 1.41 21.53 -18.64
CA SER A 64 1.37 21.71 -20.09
C SER A 64 1.06 23.17 -20.47
N PRO A 65 1.29 23.57 -21.73
CA PRO A 65 0.89 24.89 -22.22
C PRO A 65 -0.61 25.19 -22.08
N TRP A 66 -1.45 24.16 -21.99
CA TRP A 66 -2.90 24.28 -21.79
C TRP A 66 -3.34 24.18 -20.33
N GLY A 67 -2.40 24.33 -19.38
CA GLY A 67 -2.69 24.33 -17.94
C GLY A 67 -2.96 22.95 -17.33
N ARG A 68 -2.70 21.84 -18.05
CA ARG A 68 -2.87 20.49 -17.49
C ARG A 68 -1.65 20.13 -16.65
N THR A 69 -1.89 19.70 -15.42
CA THR A 69 -0.85 19.29 -14.48
C THR A 69 -0.56 17.79 -14.58
N PHE A 70 0.71 17.42 -14.47
CA PHE A 70 1.16 16.03 -14.48
C PHE A 70 2.12 15.77 -13.34
N TRP A 71 2.08 14.53 -12.84
CA TRP A 71 2.94 14.06 -11.77
C TRP A 71 3.68 12.81 -12.20
N HIS A 72 4.97 12.72 -11.84
CA HIS A 72 5.74 11.48 -11.93
C HIS A 72 5.29 10.48 -10.87
N ARG A 73 4.99 9.26 -11.29
CA ARG A 73 4.59 8.16 -10.40
C ARG A 73 5.39 6.91 -10.74
N ARG A 74 5.88 6.21 -9.72
CA ARG A 74 6.42 4.87 -9.89
C ARG A 74 5.31 3.90 -10.24
N VAL A 75 5.61 3.03 -11.18
CA VAL A 75 4.75 1.93 -11.60
C VAL A 75 5.60 0.68 -11.72
N TRP A 76 5.11 -0.40 -11.13
CA TRP A 76 5.70 -1.72 -11.25
C TRP A 76 4.89 -2.57 -12.20
N TRP A 77 5.57 -3.24 -13.11
CA TRP A 77 4.95 -3.99 -14.18
C TRP A 77 5.78 -5.20 -14.57
N LEU A 78 5.18 -6.06 -15.38
CA LEU A 78 5.79 -7.26 -15.94
C LEU A 78 5.38 -7.38 -17.40
N TYR A 79 6.17 -8.06 -18.21
CA TYR A 79 5.65 -8.64 -19.44
C TYR A 79 4.69 -9.80 -19.11
N GLU A 80 3.72 -10.07 -19.98
CA GLU A 80 2.86 -11.26 -19.83
C GLU A 80 3.69 -12.55 -19.73
N ASP A 81 4.77 -12.62 -20.51
CA ASP A 81 5.68 -13.75 -20.57
C ASP A 81 6.57 -13.87 -19.31
N ASP A 82 6.74 -12.79 -18.54
CA ASP A 82 7.50 -12.80 -17.27
C ASP A 82 6.74 -13.58 -16.18
N ALA A 83 5.42 -13.74 -16.30
CA ALA A 83 4.56 -14.32 -15.27
C ALA A 83 4.48 -15.86 -15.30
N GLY A 84 5.02 -16.50 -16.35
CA GLY A 84 4.69 -17.88 -16.69
C GLY A 84 5.84 -18.86 -16.93
N MET A 85 7.11 -18.48 -16.74
CA MET A 85 8.22 -19.38 -17.08
C MET A 85 9.19 -19.66 -15.92
N PRO A 86 9.47 -20.94 -15.61
CA PRO A 86 10.84 -21.37 -15.35
C PRO A 86 11.59 -21.18 -16.67
N ASN A 87 12.48 -20.19 -16.76
CA ASN A 87 12.96 -19.72 -18.05
C ASN A 87 13.84 -20.73 -18.82
N ASP A 88 13.25 -21.35 -19.84
CA ASP A 88 13.97 -21.86 -21.01
C ASP A 88 13.93 -20.88 -22.19
N ARG A 89 13.04 -19.87 -22.16
CA ARG A 89 12.84 -18.89 -23.25
C ARG A 89 12.84 -17.41 -22.84
N GLY A 90 12.80 -17.09 -21.55
CA GLY A 90 12.92 -15.71 -21.07
C GLY A 90 14.39 -15.34 -20.90
N ALA A 91 14.87 -14.29 -21.58
CA ALA A 91 16.25 -13.80 -21.46
C ALA A 91 16.67 -13.41 -20.02
N TYR A 92 15.70 -13.34 -19.10
CA TYR A 92 15.91 -12.90 -17.72
C TYR A 92 15.13 -13.77 -16.73
N GLY A 93 15.81 -14.73 -16.12
CA GLY A 93 15.21 -15.63 -15.14
C GLY A 93 16.22 -16.20 -14.15
N PRO A 94 15.73 -16.92 -13.12
CA PRO A 94 16.57 -17.50 -12.07
C PRO A 94 17.59 -18.51 -12.61
N VAL A 95 17.30 -19.14 -13.75
CA VAL A 95 18.21 -20.07 -14.45
C VAL A 95 19.41 -19.34 -15.05
N THR A 96 19.19 -18.15 -15.63
CA THR A 96 20.27 -17.35 -16.23
C THR A 96 21.02 -16.48 -15.23
N GLY A 97 20.41 -16.16 -14.07
CA GLY A 97 20.95 -15.20 -13.10
C GLY A 97 21.02 -13.76 -13.60
N VAL A 98 20.62 -13.49 -14.85
CA VAL A 98 20.59 -12.16 -15.45
C VAL A 98 19.19 -11.58 -15.28
N TYR A 99 19.10 -10.37 -14.74
CA TYR A 99 17.87 -9.59 -14.65
C TYR A 99 17.97 -8.35 -15.55
N PRO A 100 16.85 -7.81 -16.07
CA PRO A 100 16.88 -6.57 -16.84
C PRO A 100 17.31 -5.41 -15.94
N VAL A 101 17.84 -4.34 -16.52
CA VAL A 101 18.31 -3.16 -15.77
C VAL A 101 17.19 -2.47 -14.97
N GLU A 102 15.93 -2.63 -15.40
CA GLU A 102 14.77 -2.11 -14.69
C GLU A 102 14.24 -3.04 -13.58
N ALA A 103 14.84 -4.23 -13.39
CA ALA A 103 14.40 -5.18 -12.40
C ALA A 103 14.62 -4.67 -10.98
N VAL A 104 13.58 -4.78 -10.18
CA VAL A 104 13.60 -4.54 -8.73
C VAL A 104 13.03 -5.75 -8.02
N SER A 105 13.64 -6.11 -6.90
CA SER A 105 13.08 -7.12 -5.99
C SER A 105 11.84 -6.53 -5.32
N PRO A 106 10.69 -7.22 -5.29
CA PRO A 106 9.51 -6.78 -4.55
C PRO A 106 9.81 -6.46 -3.08
N GLN A 107 10.74 -7.20 -2.48
CA GLN A 107 11.17 -7.04 -1.10
C GLN A 107 11.97 -5.75 -0.89
N SER A 108 12.61 -5.18 -1.92
CA SER A 108 13.30 -3.89 -1.84
C SER A 108 12.38 -2.69 -2.09
N ILE A 109 11.17 -2.91 -2.61
CA ILE A 109 10.21 -1.83 -2.86
C ILE A 109 9.71 -1.29 -1.52
N ARG A 110 9.98 -0.01 -1.31
CA ARG A 110 9.57 0.76 -0.13
C ARG A 110 9.05 2.11 -0.59
N THR A 111 8.14 2.69 0.18
CA THR A 111 7.91 4.14 0.15
C THR A 111 8.38 4.73 1.46
N ALA A 112 8.28 6.04 1.61
CA ALA A 112 8.43 6.68 2.91
C ALA A 112 7.39 6.18 3.96
N ARG A 113 6.33 5.48 3.54
CA ARG A 113 5.24 4.93 4.36
C ARG A 113 4.87 3.48 3.96
N PRO A 114 4.23 2.68 4.85
CA PRO A 114 3.90 1.29 4.53
C PRO A 114 2.83 1.15 3.42
N SER A 115 2.96 0.09 2.61
CA SER A 115 2.14 -0.29 1.45
C SER A 115 0.84 -1.00 1.82
N VAL A 116 -0.21 -0.96 0.98
CA VAL A 116 -1.41 -1.82 1.12
C VAL A 116 -1.74 -2.54 -0.18
N PHE A 117 -2.13 -3.80 -0.05
CA PHE A 117 -2.63 -4.65 -1.14
C PHE A 117 -4.08 -4.29 -1.46
N ILE A 118 -4.42 -4.09 -2.74
CA ILE A 118 -5.81 -3.76 -3.12
C ILE A 118 -6.66 -5.03 -3.29
N ASN A 119 -6.05 -6.18 -3.58
CA ASN A 119 -6.78 -7.32 -4.16
C ASN A 119 -6.93 -8.59 -3.32
N GLU A 120 -6.37 -8.65 -2.12
CA GLU A 120 -6.78 -9.66 -1.13
C GLU A 120 -7.46 -8.92 0.01
N ARG A 121 -8.80 -8.90 -0.03
CA ARG A 121 -9.56 -8.47 1.14
C ARG A 121 -9.23 -9.48 2.23
N PRO A 122 -8.76 -9.02 3.39
CA PRO A 122 -8.51 -9.95 4.46
C PRO A 122 -9.88 -10.54 4.90
N SER A 123 -9.92 -11.86 5.00
CA SER A 123 -11.09 -12.65 5.35
C SER A 123 -11.12 -12.80 6.86
N VAL A 124 -12.29 -12.82 7.49
CA VAL A 124 -12.39 -13.09 8.95
C VAL A 124 -11.76 -14.44 9.32
N ALA A 125 -11.65 -15.36 8.36
CA ALA A 125 -10.91 -16.61 8.47
C ALA A 125 -9.41 -16.40 8.75
N ASP A 126 -8.80 -15.31 8.28
CA ASP A 126 -7.40 -14.95 8.53
C ASP A 126 -7.14 -14.55 10.00
N LEU A 127 -8.22 -14.36 10.77
CA LEU A 127 -8.16 -14.14 12.22
C LEU A 127 -8.39 -15.43 13.02
N GLU A 128 -8.61 -16.58 12.37
CA GLU A 128 -8.71 -17.86 13.07
C GLU A 128 -7.35 -18.27 13.65
N GLY A 129 -7.29 -18.48 14.97
CA GLY A 129 -6.05 -18.77 15.69
C GLY A 129 -5.24 -17.55 16.11
N GLU A 130 -5.61 -16.35 15.67
CA GLU A 130 -5.01 -15.10 16.12
C GLU A 130 -5.59 -14.63 17.46
N ASP A 131 -4.97 -13.60 18.03
CA ASP A 131 -5.39 -13.02 19.31
C ASP A 131 -6.86 -12.53 19.26
N PRO A 132 -7.76 -13.00 20.14
CA PRO A 132 -9.17 -12.63 20.13
C PRO A 132 -9.41 -11.13 20.24
N ARG A 133 -8.43 -10.37 20.76
CA ARG A 133 -8.45 -8.91 20.84
C ARG A 133 -8.50 -8.24 19.45
N LEU A 134 -7.92 -8.87 18.42
CA LEU A 134 -7.95 -8.36 17.04
C LEU A 134 -9.39 -8.35 16.51
N ARG A 135 -10.11 -9.47 16.70
CA ARG A 135 -11.52 -9.60 16.29
C ARG A 135 -12.40 -8.59 17.02
N CYS A 136 -12.22 -8.43 18.33
CA CYS A 136 -12.97 -7.44 19.12
C CYS A 136 -12.75 -6.00 18.61
N LEU A 137 -11.50 -5.64 18.29
CA LEU A 137 -11.19 -4.32 17.74
C LEU A 137 -11.81 -4.12 16.36
N LEU A 138 -11.71 -5.11 15.49
CA LEU A 138 -12.21 -5.07 14.13
C LEU A 138 -13.74 -4.91 14.09
N GLU A 139 -14.46 -5.76 14.82
CA GLU A 139 -15.92 -5.69 14.91
C GLU A 139 -16.39 -4.35 15.48
N TRP A 140 -15.69 -3.85 16.50
CA TRP A 140 -16.03 -2.57 17.10
C TRP A 140 -15.79 -1.41 16.11
N LEU A 141 -14.67 -1.40 15.39
CA LEU A 141 -14.38 -0.41 14.36
C LEU A 141 -15.43 -0.45 13.24
N ALA A 142 -15.82 -1.64 12.78
CA ALA A 142 -16.84 -1.82 11.76
C ALA A 142 -18.18 -1.20 12.20
N ARG A 143 -18.64 -1.48 13.43
CA ARG A 143 -19.85 -0.87 14.01
C ARG A 143 -19.75 0.65 14.16
N LYS A 144 -18.54 1.19 14.32
CA LYS A 144 -18.28 2.63 14.47
C LYS A 144 -18.24 3.40 13.14
N GLY A 145 -18.27 2.70 12.01
CA GLY A 145 -18.09 3.31 10.68
C GLY A 145 -16.65 3.28 10.19
N GLY A 146 -15.84 2.35 10.70
CA GLY A 146 -14.52 2.04 10.18
C GLY A 146 -13.39 2.97 10.61
N LYS A 147 -13.62 3.95 11.50
CA LYS A 147 -12.57 4.88 11.91
C LYS A 147 -12.69 5.30 13.37
N ALA A 148 -11.59 5.30 14.11
CA ALA A 148 -11.55 5.77 15.49
C ALA A 148 -10.15 6.20 15.94
N SER A 149 -10.09 7.16 16.84
CA SER A 149 -8.87 7.49 17.59
C SER A 149 -8.60 6.48 18.71
N LEU A 150 -7.34 6.32 19.14
CA LEU A 150 -6.99 5.47 20.30
C LEU A 150 -7.80 5.83 21.56
N ARG A 151 -8.10 7.12 21.75
CA ARG A 151 -8.86 7.60 22.91
C ARG A 151 -10.30 7.08 22.87
N GLU A 152 -10.90 7.00 21.68
CA GLU A 152 -12.24 6.46 21.50
C GLU A 152 -12.28 4.96 21.76
N VAL A 153 -11.32 4.19 21.22
CA VAL A 153 -11.22 2.74 21.48
C VAL A 153 -11.12 2.46 22.98
N ARG A 154 -10.25 3.19 23.69
CA ARG A 154 -10.09 3.03 25.14
C ARG A 154 -11.34 3.40 25.93
N ARG A 155 -12.02 4.48 25.54
CA ARG A 155 -13.27 4.91 26.19
C ARG A 155 -14.40 3.91 25.99
N ALA A 156 -14.43 3.24 24.84
CA ALA A 156 -15.40 2.20 24.55
C ALA A 156 -15.16 0.90 25.33
N LYS A 157 -14.00 0.77 26.01
CA LYS A 157 -13.61 -0.42 26.77
C LYS A 157 -13.75 -1.70 25.93
N VAL A 158 -13.21 -1.67 24.71
CA VAL A 158 -13.21 -2.86 23.84
C VAL A 158 -12.59 -4.04 24.61
N PRO A 159 -13.25 -5.22 24.63
CA PRO A 159 -12.79 -6.35 25.43
C PRO A 159 -11.31 -6.70 25.18
N GLY A 160 -10.55 -6.84 26.26
CA GLY A 160 -9.11 -7.16 26.21
C GLY A 160 -8.19 -6.00 25.77
N LEU A 161 -8.72 -4.78 25.58
CA LEU A 161 -7.96 -3.59 25.17
C LEU A 161 -8.07 -2.46 26.21
N GLY A 162 -7.63 -2.73 27.44
CA GLY A 162 -7.75 -1.78 28.56
C GLY A 162 -6.72 -0.64 28.54
N SER A 163 -5.57 -0.88 27.90
CA SER A 163 -4.44 0.05 27.85
C SER A 163 -4.15 0.58 26.44
N THR A 164 -3.47 1.72 26.36
CA THR A 164 -2.99 2.27 25.09
C THR A 164 -2.06 1.29 24.36
N ARG A 165 -1.21 0.58 25.12
CA ARG A 165 -0.26 -0.39 24.57
C ARG A 165 -0.99 -1.53 23.88
N GLU A 166 -2.00 -2.11 24.52
CA GLU A 166 -2.78 -3.20 23.93
C GLU A 166 -3.51 -2.77 22.66
N VAL A 167 -4.13 -1.58 22.65
CA VAL A 167 -4.79 -1.07 21.44
C VAL A 167 -3.79 -0.89 20.30
N LEU A 168 -2.61 -0.33 20.58
CA LEU A 168 -1.56 -0.15 19.58
C LEU A 168 -0.99 -1.48 19.07
N THR A 169 -0.79 -2.46 19.95
CA THR A 169 -0.34 -3.80 19.56
C THR A 169 -1.38 -4.47 18.67
N ALA A 170 -2.66 -4.43 19.04
CA ALA A 170 -3.74 -5.00 18.24
C ALA A 170 -3.89 -4.27 16.89
N ALA A 171 -3.87 -2.94 16.88
CA ALA A 171 -3.96 -2.14 15.65
C ALA A 171 -2.73 -2.33 14.75
N GLY A 172 -1.54 -2.46 15.33
CA GLY A 172 -0.31 -2.77 14.59
C GLY A 172 -0.41 -4.14 13.91
N ARG A 173 -0.89 -5.15 14.64
CA ARG A 173 -1.12 -6.49 14.07
C ARG A 173 -2.19 -6.50 12.98
N LEU A 174 -3.31 -5.80 13.18
CA LEU A 174 -4.32 -5.62 12.13
C LEU A 174 -3.76 -4.87 10.90
N ALA A 175 -2.84 -3.92 11.08
CA ALA A 175 -2.19 -3.22 9.98
C ALA A 175 -1.20 -4.12 9.22
N GLU A 176 -0.43 -4.97 9.92
CA GLU A 176 0.41 -6.00 9.30
C GLU A 176 -0.43 -6.96 8.44
N LEU A 177 -1.61 -7.32 8.93
CA LEU A 177 -2.59 -8.16 8.23
C LEU A 177 -3.46 -7.38 7.23
N SER A 178 -3.13 -6.12 6.92
CA SER A 178 -3.84 -5.29 5.94
C SER A 178 -5.34 -5.08 6.19
N TRP A 179 -5.80 -5.12 7.45
CA TRP A 179 -7.18 -4.81 7.84
C TRP A 179 -7.43 -3.34 8.14
N CYS A 180 -6.42 -2.62 8.61
CA CYS A 180 -6.55 -1.23 8.97
C CYS A 180 -5.28 -0.42 8.72
N TRP A 181 -5.44 0.89 8.62
CA TRP A 181 -4.39 1.86 8.72
C TRP A 181 -4.24 2.30 10.17
N LEU A 182 -3.01 2.26 10.69
CA LEU A 182 -2.64 2.96 11.92
C LEU A 182 -1.84 4.21 11.56
N ARG A 183 -2.41 5.39 11.78
CA ARG A 183 -1.79 6.68 11.43
C ARG A 183 -1.49 7.50 12.67
N GLU A 184 -0.30 8.07 12.74
CA GLU A 184 0.03 9.11 13.72
C GLU A 184 -0.47 10.47 13.21
N GLU A 185 -1.33 11.12 13.98
CA GLU A 185 -1.79 12.49 13.76
C GLU A 185 -1.17 13.41 14.81
N ARG A 186 -0.56 14.51 14.36
CA ARG A 186 -0.15 15.60 15.26
C ARG A 186 -1.33 16.53 15.49
N ARG A 187 -1.74 16.70 16.75
CA ARG A 187 -2.79 17.66 17.12
C ARG A 187 -2.20 18.90 17.80
N GLY A 188 -2.54 20.07 17.24
CA GLY A 188 -2.33 21.39 17.85
C GLY A 188 -0.88 21.89 17.84
N ARG A 189 -0.69 23.12 18.34
CA ARG A 189 0.62 23.78 18.47
C ARG A 189 1.56 23.11 19.49
N THR A 190 1.01 22.30 20.40
CA THR A 190 1.75 21.60 21.46
C THR A 190 2.48 20.34 20.97
N GLY A 191 2.29 19.91 19.72
CA GLY A 191 2.96 18.74 19.16
C GLY A 191 2.49 17.41 19.75
N GLN A 192 1.31 17.38 20.39
CA GLN A 192 0.79 16.16 21.00
C GLN A 192 0.49 15.12 19.92
N ARG A 193 1.11 13.95 20.05
CA ARG A 193 0.92 12.81 19.15
C ARG A 193 -0.37 12.09 19.50
N SER A 194 -1.19 11.85 18.49
CA SER A 194 -2.40 11.03 18.57
C SER A 194 -2.32 9.95 17.49
N PHE A 195 -3.04 8.85 17.66
CA PHE A 195 -3.14 7.84 16.60
C PHE A 195 -4.59 7.57 16.25
N VAL A 196 -4.81 7.34 14.96
CA VAL A 196 -6.09 7.01 14.35
C VAL A 196 -5.98 5.65 13.68
N ILE A 197 -6.97 4.82 13.93
CA ILE A 197 -7.15 3.51 13.32
C ILE A 197 -8.29 3.65 12.31
N GLU A 198 -8.05 3.27 11.07
CA GLU A 198 -9.02 3.37 9.96
C GLU A 198 -9.06 2.04 9.22
N LEU A 199 -10.19 1.33 9.25
CA LEU A 199 -10.39 0.11 8.48
C LEU A 199 -10.18 0.39 6.99
N ILE A 200 -9.55 -0.57 6.32
CA ILE A 200 -9.51 -0.60 4.87
C ILE A 200 -10.90 -1.07 4.41
N ASP A 201 -11.56 -0.30 3.54
CA ASP A 201 -12.97 -0.43 3.18
C ASP A 201 -13.37 -1.89 2.88
N LEU A 202 -14.12 -2.49 3.81
CA LEU A 202 -14.66 -3.85 3.72
C LEU A 202 -16.00 -3.76 2.97
N ARG A 203 -15.98 -3.85 1.65
CA ARG A 203 -17.21 -3.94 0.84
C ARG A 203 -17.86 -5.30 0.92
#